data_AF-A0A2E7K114-F1
#
_entry.id   AF-A0A2E7K114-F1
#
_cell.length_a   1.000
_cell.length_b   1.000
_cell.length_c   1.000
_cell.angle_alpha   90.00
_cell.angle_beta   90.00
_cell.angle_gamma   90.00
#
_symmetry.space_group_name_H-M   'P 1'
#
loop_
_entity.id
_entity.type
_entity.pdbx_description
1 polymer ?
#
loop_
_entity_poly.entity_id
_entity_poly.type
_entity_poly.pdbx_seq_one_letter_code
_entity_poly.pdbx_strand_id
1 'polypeptide(L)'
;MAYNDSMSVKSYIAKAIKKADKSYFFENYSKQANSVIKGLKKEGYTILPSEPDEELLKLVADTIHTGRMRPEQHIANVYKTLVSHMEKRY
;
A
#
# COMPACT_ATOMS: atom_id res chain seq x y z
N MET A 1 -7.13 18.94 -1.36
CA MET A 1 -7.79 18.01 -2.31
C MET A 1 -8.28 16.84 -1.47
N ALA A 2 -9.59 16.71 -1.23
CA ALA A 2 -10.12 15.76 -0.26
C ALA A 2 -9.90 14.33 -0.75
N TYR A 3 -9.32 13.47 0.10
CA TYR A 3 -9.18 12.04 -0.13
C TYR A 3 -10.58 11.40 -0.10
N ASN A 4 -11.27 11.47 -1.23
CA ASN A 4 -12.59 10.89 -1.43
C ASN A 4 -12.47 9.36 -1.33
N ASP A 5 -13.16 8.79 -0.34
CA ASP A 5 -13.47 7.38 -0.12
C ASP A 5 -12.85 6.44 -1.17
N SER A 6 -11.53 6.26 -1.06
CA SER A 6 -10.75 5.63 -2.11
C SER A 6 -11.07 4.15 -2.09
N MET A 7 -11.56 3.64 -3.21
CA MET A 7 -11.71 2.20 -3.44
C MET A 7 -10.45 1.47 -2.97
N SER A 8 -10.56 0.65 -1.93
CA SER A 8 -9.39 -0.02 -1.34
C SER A 8 -8.62 -0.77 -2.42
N VAL A 9 -7.29 -0.81 -2.33
CA VAL A 9 -6.42 -1.54 -3.26
C VAL A 9 -6.94 -2.97 -3.50
N LYS A 10 -7.40 -3.63 -2.42
CA LYS A 10 -8.03 -4.94 -2.48
C LYS A 10 -9.27 -4.96 -3.39
N SER A 11 -10.16 -3.99 -3.26
CA SER A 11 -11.33 -3.88 -4.13
C SER A 11 -10.98 -3.50 -5.57
N TYR A 12 -9.90 -2.74 -5.80
CA TYR A 12 -9.33 -2.51 -7.15
C TYR A 12 -8.87 -3.80 -7.80
N ILE A 13 -8.04 -4.57 -7.10
CA ILE A 13 -7.57 -5.86 -7.60
C ILE A 13 -8.76 -6.79 -7.86
N ALA A 14 -9.73 -6.87 -6.95
CA ALA A 14 -10.92 -7.71 -7.13
C ALA A 14 -11.74 -7.31 -8.38
N LYS A 15 -11.95 -6.01 -8.61
CA LYS A 15 -12.66 -5.52 -9.81
C LYS A 15 -11.85 -5.79 -11.09
N ALA A 16 -10.53 -5.63 -11.05
CA ALA A 16 -9.65 -5.89 -12.18
C ALA A 16 -9.70 -7.38 -12.58
N ILE A 17 -9.59 -8.28 -11.60
CA ILE A 17 -9.73 -9.73 -11.80
C ILE A 17 -11.11 -10.04 -12.39
N LYS A 18 -12.19 -9.53 -11.78
CA LYS A 18 -13.55 -9.74 -12.28
C LYS A 18 -13.75 -9.27 -13.71
N LYS A 19 -13.11 -8.16 -14.11
CA LYS A 19 -13.21 -7.61 -15.46
C LYS A 19 -12.47 -8.48 -16.50
N ALA A 20 -11.35 -9.06 -16.08
CA ALA A 20 -10.54 -9.96 -16.89
C ALA A 20 -11.20 -11.34 -17.04
N ASP A 21 -11.91 -11.80 -16.01
CA ASP A 21 -12.62 -13.07 -16.03
C ASP A 21 -13.74 -13.08 -17.08
N LYS A 22 -13.69 -14.05 -17.99
CA LYS A 22 -14.70 -14.31 -19.03
C LYS A 22 -15.45 -15.62 -18.81
N SER A 23 -15.22 -16.26 -17.67
CA SER A 23 -15.84 -17.53 -17.30
C SER A 23 -17.34 -17.35 -17.07
N TYR A 24 -18.10 -18.42 -17.30
CA TYR A 24 -19.54 -18.44 -17.07
C TYR A 24 -19.91 -18.39 -15.58
N PHE A 25 -18.99 -18.80 -14.71
CA PHE A 25 -19.18 -18.85 -13.26
C PHE A 25 -18.53 -17.65 -12.57
N PHE A 26 -19.23 -17.05 -11.60
CA PHE A 26 -18.69 -15.96 -10.80
C PHE A 26 -17.87 -16.49 -9.63
N GLU A 27 -16.58 -16.23 -9.67
CA GLU A 27 -15.64 -16.61 -8.59
C GLU A 27 -15.65 -15.61 -7.41
N ASN A 28 -15.05 -16.03 -6.28
CA ASN A 28 -14.81 -15.13 -5.16
C ASN A 28 -13.58 -14.23 -5.41
N TYR A 29 -13.79 -13.14 -6.16
CA TYR A 29 -12.74 -12.19 -6.53
C TYR A 29 -12.08 -11.49 -5.33
N SER A 30 -12.78 -11.34 -4.20
CA SER A 30 -12.20 -10.80 -2.96
C SER A 30 -11.16 -11.73 -2.35
N LYS A 31 -11.39 -13.06 -2.40
CA LYS A 31 -10.42 -14.08 -1.96
C LYS A 31 -9.21 -14.10 -2.89
N GLN A 32 -9.42 -13.94 -4.19
CA GLN A 32 -8.32 -13.86 -5.16
C GLN A 32 -7.48 -12.60 -4.96
N ALA A 33 -8.11 -11.44 -4.76
CA ALA A 33 -7.40 -10.18 -4.46
C ALA A 33 -6.55 -10.27 -3.18
N ASN A 34 -7.08 -10.89 -2.12
CA ASN A 34 -6.30 -11.18 -0.92
C ASN A 34 -5.07 -12.05 -1.21
N SER A 35 -5.21 -13.03 -2.11
CA SER A 35 -4.12 -13.94 -2.47
C SER A 35 -3.02 -13.22 -3.25
N VAL A 36 -3.40 -12.27 -4.12
CA VAL A 36 -2.44 -11.38 -4.81
C VAL A 36 -1.64 -10.54 -3.81
N ILE A 37 -2.32 -9.85 -2.88
CA ILE A 37 -1.66 -9.02 -1.87
C ILE A 37 -0.69 -9.85 -1.01
N LYS A 38 -1.12 -11.06 -0.57
CA LYS A 38 -0.26 -11.97 0.17
C LYS A 38 0.95 -12.45 -0.63
N GLY A 39 0.76 -12.76 -1.92
CA GLY A 39 1.83 -13.15 -2.82
C GLY A 39 2.88 -12.05 -2.98
N LEU A 40 2.43 -10.81 -3.25
CA LEU A 40 3.31 -9.64 -3.33
C LEU A 40 4.13 -9.47 -2.04
N LYS A 41 3.47 -9.54 -0.87
CA LYS A 41 4.16 -9.41 0.42
C LYS A 41 5.19 -10.51 0.65
N LYS A 42 4.88 -11.76 0.27
CA LYS A 42 5.81 -12.89 0.40
C LYS A 42 7.09 -12.68 -0.43
N GLU A 43 6.98 -12.05 -1.58
CA GLU A 43 8.10 -11.74 -2.48
C GLU A 43 8.78 -10.40 -2.14
N GLY A 44 8.43 -9.76 -1.01
CA GLY A 44 9.04 -8.52 -0.54
C GLY A 44 8.51 -7.23 -1.19
N TYR A 45 7.39 -7.30 -1.91
CA TYR A 45 6.72 -6.14 -2.47
C TYR A 45 5.65 -5.58 -1.51
N THR A 46 5.60 -4.26 -1.41
CA THR A 46 4.55 -3.51 -0.73
C THR A 46 3.82 -2.62 -1.74
N ILE A 47 2.51 -2.46 -1.54
CA ILE A 47 1.70 -1.54 -2.32
C ILE A 47 1.63 -0.20 -1.58
N LEU A 48 1.97 0.88 -2.26
CA LEU A 48 1.88 2.25 -1.76
C LEU A 48 1.03 3.08 -2.73
N PRO A 49 0.29 4.10 -2.25
CA PRO A 49 -0.30 5.08 -3.13
C PRO A 49 0.80 5.81 -3.91
N SER A 50 0.47 6.30 -5.10
CA SER A 50 1.40 7.11 -5.91
C SER A 50 1.80 8.40 -5.20
N GLU A 51 0.89 8.95 -4.40
CA GLU A 51 1.10 10.15 -3.58
C GLU A 51 0.63 9.85 -2.16
N PRO A 52 1.49 10.03 -1.13
CA PRO A 52 1.08 9.92 0.26
C PRO A 52 0.19 11.11 0.63
N ASP A 53 -0.87 10.85 1.40
CA ASP A 53 -1.71 11.91 1.95
C ASP A 53 -0.95 12.74 3.02
N GLU A 54 -1.41 13.97 3.27
CA GLU A 54 -0.77 14.88 4.23
C GLU A 54 -0.72 14.29 5.66
N GLU A 55 -1.71 13.48 6.03
CA GLU A 55 -1.77 12.84 7.36
C GLU A 55 -0.64 11.81 7.52
N LEU A 56 -0.41 11.00 6.49
CA LEU A 56 0.68 10.02 6.43
C LEU A 56 2.03 10.72 6.42
N LEU A 57 2.18 11.80 5.65
CA LEU A 57 3.40 12.60 5.63
C LEU A 57 3.72 13.18 7.01
N LYS A 58 2.72 13.74 7.69
CA LYS A 58 2.86 14.28 9.04
C LYS A 58 3.25 13.19 10.04
N LEU A 59 2.56 12.06 10.00
CA LEU A 59 2.81 10.93 10.90
C LEU A 59 4.22 10.36 10.68
N VAL A 60 4.67 10.27 9.43
CA VAL A 60 6.04 9.85 9.08
C VAL A 60 7.05 10.86 9.59
N ALA A 61 6.83 12.17 9.38
CA ALA A 61 7.70 13.24 9.87
C ALA A 61 7.85 13.22 11.40
N ASP A 62 6.76 12.98 12.14
CA ASP A 62 6.77 12.91 13.61
C ASP A 62 7.52 11.67 14.14
N THR A 63 7.67 10.62 13.32
CA THR A 63 8.28 9.34 13.73
C THR A 63 9.74 9.19 13.27
N ILE A 64 10.16 9.91 12.24
CA ILE A 64 11.53 9.81 11.72
C ILE A 64 12.53 10.40 12.71
N HIS A 65 13.56 9.63 13.03
CA HIS A 65 14.71 10.16 13.75
C HIS A 65 15.46 11.19 12.89
N THR A 66 15.57 12.41 13.41
CA THR A 66 16.34 13.50 12.80
C THR A 66 17.63 13.76 13.60
N GLY A 67 18.73 14.08 12.91
CA GLY A 67 20.04 14.26 13.56
C GLY A 67 21.23 14.09 12.62
N ARG A 68 22.44 13.91 13.18
CA ARG A 68 23.65 13.61 12.39
C ARG A 68 23.58 12.18 11.86
N MET A 69 23.18 12.06 10.60
CA MET A 69 23.16 10.80 9.86
C MET A 69 23.57 11.06 8.42
N ARG A 70 24.01 10.01 7.73
CA ARG A 70 24.33 10.13 6.31
C ARG A 70 23.02 10.25 5.50
N PRO A 71 23.00 10.99 4.36
CA PRO A 71 21.80 11.14 3.54
C PRO A 71 21.13 9.81 3.17
N GLU A 72 21.93 8.78 2.87
CA GLU A 72 21.42 7.45 2.48
C GLU A 72 20.69 6.78 3.64
N GLN A 73 21.18 6.95 4.86
CA GLN A 73 20.53 6.44 6.07
C GLN A 73 19.22 7.19 6.33
N HIS A 74 19.19 8.50 6.06
CA HIS A 74 17.99 9.30 6.25
C HIS A 74 16.88 8.85 5.31
N ILE A 75 17.19 8.71 4.01
CA ILE A 75 16.25 8.22 3.00
C ILE A 75 15.75 6.81 3.34
N ALA A 76 16.65 5.91 3.75
CA ALA A 76 16.27 4.56 4.15
C ALA A 76 15.32 4.56 5.36
N ASN A 77 15.54 5.44 6.33
CA ASN A 77 14.66 5.58 7.49
C ASN A 77 13.30 6.14 7.10
N VAL A 78 13.26 7.18 6.27
CA VAL A 78 12.01 7.76 5.75
C VAL A 78 11.19 6.68 5.05
N TYR A 79 11.81 5.95 4.11
CA TYR A 79 11.14 4.90 3.35
C TYR A 79 10.61 3.77 4.25
N LYS A 80 11.42 3.28 5.20
CA LYS A 80 11.00 2.23 6.15
C LYS A 80 9.82 2.69 7.01
N THR A 81 9.85 3.92 7.51
CA THR A 81 8.77 4.48 8.33
C THR A 81 7.49 4.64 7.52
N LEU A 82 7.59 5.09 6.27
CA LEU A 82 6.45 5.21 5.36
C LEU A 82 5.81 3.84 5.09
N VAL A 83 6.61 2.84 4.71
CA VAL A 83 6.16 1.48 4.44
C VAL A 83 5.49 0.87 5.67
N SER A 84 6.09 1.00 6.86
CA SER A 84 5.57 0.45 8.11
C SER A 84 4.17 0.98 8.48
N HIS A 85 3.93 2.28 8.25
CA HIS A 85 2.62 2.87 8.53
C HIS A 85 1.57 2.49 7.48
N MET A 86 1.98 2.32 6.22
CA MET A 86 1.11 1.84 5.17
C MET A 86 0.72 0.38 5.34
N GLU A 87 1.63 -0.49 5.79
CA GLU A 87 1.29 -1.88 6.07
C GLU A 87 0.24 -2.05 7.17
N LYS A 88 0.16 -1.11 8.13
CA LYS A 88 -0.87 -1.13 9.19
C LYS A 88 -2.25 -0.70 8.69
N ARG A 89 -2.35 -0.04 7.53
CA ARG A 89 -3.61 0.42 6.93
C ARG A 89 -4.31 -0.65 6.07
N TYR A 90 -3.62 -1.76 5.74
CA TYR A 90 -4.15 -2.87 4.94
C TYR A 90 -4.47 -4.11 5.78
#